data_AF-A0A0X8G6D9-F1
#
_entry.id   AF-A0A0X8G6D9-F1
#
_cell.length_a   1.000
_cell.length_b   1.000
_cell.length_c   1.000
_cell.angle_alpha   90.00
_cell.angle_beta   90.00
_cell.angle_gamma   90.00
#
_symmetry.space_group_name_H-M   'P 1'
#
loop_
_entity.id
_entity.type
_entity.pdbx_description
1 polymer ?
#
loop_
_entity_poly.entity_id
_entity_poly.type
_entity_poly.pdbx_seq_one_letter_code
_entity_poly.pdbx_strand_id
1 'polypeptide(L)'
;MKKNVTLIVLTIFLTFNSLAQKKYFAEVYVVNGVEAYILNEPVRPYEIVYGKGQSINWSSYLTGGLINNSISTKVGKFIKGIVKKATKDNKQIDAVIYTSGKNVTAIKFTDEPTSETKQKATVHRLNGIPTYVMCEPYNEFRVAKSKKGGIKWKSAFTAGLINNSIEQDLMKFAKKYKKMYTKNQIDALYYTSGKSCDGIIFDNN
;
A
#
# COMPACT_ATOMS: atom_id res chain seq x y z
N MET A 1 47.42 8.80 21.99
CA MET A 1 46.70 7.56 21.62
C MET A 1 45.22 7.49 22.04
N LYS A 2 44.58 8.52 22.63
CA LYS A 2 43.16 8.44 23.07
C LYS A 2 42.10 8.86 22.03
N LYS A 3 42.48 9.54 20.93
CA LYS A 3 41.52 10.09 19.94
C LYS A 3 41.00 9.08 18.91
N ASN A 4 41.69 7.95 18.71
CA ASN A 4 41.31 6.99 17.66
C ASN A 4 40.27 5.96 18.15
N VAL A 5 40.12 5.78 19.47
CA VAL A 5 39.14 4.86 20.05
C VAL A 5 37.72 5.44 19.98
N THR A 6 37.58 6.77 20.14
CA THR A 6 36.26 7.44 20.14
C THR A 6 35.60 7.43 18.76
N LEU A 7 36.38 7.51 17.68
CA LEU A 7 35.84 7.49 16.31
C LEU A 7 35.32 6.10 15.91
N ILE A 8 35.97 5.03 16.37
CA ILE A 8 35.57 3.65 16.07
C ILE A 8 34.24 3.31 16.78
N VAL A 9 34.05 3.75 18.02
CA VAL A 9 32.81 3.52 18.77
C VAL A 9 31.60 4.25 18.15
N LEU A 10 31.80 5.46 17.61
CA LEU A 10 30.72 6.22 16.96
C LEU A 10 30.30 5.60 15.61
N THR A 11 31.25 5.01 14.88
CA THR A 11 30.97 4.36 13.59
C THR A 11 30.22 3.04 13.78
N ILE A 12 30.52 2.28 14.85
CA ILE A 12 29.80 1.04 15.19
C ILE A 12 28.36 1.35 15.65
N PHE A 13 28.12 2.46 16.36
CA PHE A 13 26.77 2.85 16.79
C PHE A 13 25.84 3.28 15.63
N LEU A 14 26.40 3.80 14.54
CA LEU A 14 25.63 4.21 13.36
C LEU A 14 25.22 3.02 12.48
N THR A 15 25.97 1.91 12.49
CA THR A 15 25.65 0.72 11.67
C THR A 15 24.59 -0.20 12.29
N PHE A 16 24.34 -0.13 13.60
CA PHE A 16 23.33 -0.97 14.26
C PHE A 16 21.88 -0.47 14.15
N ASN A 17 21.64 0.80 13.78
CA ASN A 17 20.28 1.33 13.63
C ASN A 17 19.59 0.88 12.32
N SER A 18 20.30 0.18 11.44
CA SER A 18 19.80 -0.29 10.14
C SER A 18 19.15 -1.68 10.20
N LEU A 19 19.28 -2.41 11.31
CA LEU A 19 18.80 -3.79 11.41
C LEU A 19 17.46 -3.91 12.16
N ALA A 20 16.54 -4.65 11.53
CA ALA A 20 15.28 -5.16 12.06
C ALA A 20 14.10 -4.17 12.18
N GLN A 21 13.78 -3.45 11.10
CA GLN A 21 12.36 -3.10 10.93
C GLN A 21 11.57 -4.40 10.72
N LYS A 22 10.72 -4.76 11.70
CA LYS A 22 9.77 -5.88 11.61
C LYS A 22 9.08 -5.84 10.24
N LYS A 23 9.31 -6.87 9.42
CA LYS A 23 8.64 -7.05 8.13
C LYS A 23 7.23 -7.54 8.39
N TYR A 24 6.27 -6.91 7.73
CA TYR A 24 4.86 -7.27 7.79
C TYR A 24 4.49 -7.87 6.44
N PHE A 25 3.84 -9.04 6.47
CA PHE A 25 3.42 -9.74 5.26
C PHE A 25 1.89 -9.73 5.14
N ALA A 26 1.43 -9.76 3.90
CA ALA A 26 0.01 -9.83 3.55
C ALA A 26 -0.22 -10.72 2.32
N GLU A 27 -1.44 -11.24 2.20
CA GLU A 27 -1.97 -11.85 0.98
C GLU A 27 -2.74 -10.78 0.21
N VAL A 28 -2.33 -10.48 -1.02
CA VAL A 28 -3.04 -9.48 -1.83
C VAL A 28 -4.23 -10.07 -2.54
N TYR A 29 -5.25 -9.24 -2.75
CA TYR A 29 -6.43 -9.66 -3.50
C TYR A 29 -6.16 -9.72 -5.01
N VAL A 30 -6.84 -10.64 -5.67
CA VAL A 30 -6.89 -10.74 -7.13
C VAL A 30 -8.11 -9.98 -7.64
N VAL A 31 -7.88 -9.07 -8.59
CA VAL A 31 -8.92 -8.25 -9.22
C VAL A 31 -8.83 -8.42 -10.73
N ASN A 32 -9.91 -8.92 -11.35
CA ASN A 32 -9.95 -9.24 -12.79
C ASN A 32 -8.79 -10.16 -13.24
N GLY A 33 -8.43 -11.15 -12.40
CA GLY A 33 -7.36 -12.11 -12.72
C GLY A 33 -5.94 -11.58 -12.52
N VAL A 34 -5.77 -10.40 -11.94
CA VAL A 34 -4.46 -9.76 -11.71
C VAL A 34 -4.29 -9.47 -10.22
N GLU A 35 -3.11 -9.78 -9.67
CA GLU A 35 -2.80 -9.50 -8.25
C GLU A 35 -2.68 -7.98 -8.00
N ALA A 36 -3.32 -7.48 -6.94
CA ALA A 36 -3.44 -6.05 -6.67
C ALA A 36 -2.61 -5.60 -5.44
N TYR A 37 -1.40 -5.12 -5.68
CA TYR A 37 -0.48 -4.63 -4.66
C TYR A 37 -0.71 -3.16 -4.36
N ILE A 38 -1.61 -2.84 -3.43
CA ILE A 38 -1.95 -1.46 -3.05
C ILE A 38 -1.18 -1.05 -1.79
N LEU A 39 -0.19 -0.15 -1.93
CA LEU A 39 0.79 0.15 -0.87
C LEU A 39 1.47 -1.10 -0.32
N ASN A 40 1.69 -2.07 -1.19
CA ASN A 40 2.43 -3.28 -0.90
C ASN A 40 3.43 -3.53 -2.03
N GLU A 41 4.47 -4.31 -1.77
CA GLU A 41 5.43 -4.74 -2.77
C GLU A 41 5.42 -6.27 -2.86
N PRO A 42 5.38 -6.87 -4.06
CA PRO A 42 5.49 -8.31 -4.21
C PRO A 42 6.84 -8.80 -3.68
N VAL A 43 6.83 -10.00 -3.10
CA VAL A 43 8.08 -10.67 -2.71
C VAL A 43 8.77 -11.37 -3.87
N ARG A 44 8.02 -11.64 -4.95
CA ARG A 44 8.49 -12.35 -6.14
C ARG A 44 9.25 -11.39 -7.07
N PRO A 45 10.29 -11.87 -7.77
CA PRO A 45 10.96 -11.09 -8.80
C PRO A 45 10.03 -10.84 -9.99
N TYR A 46 10.13 -9.65 -10.57
CA TYR A 46 9.25 -9.24 -11.67
C TYR A 46 9.95 -8.29 -12.63
N GLU A 47 9.42 -8.24 -13.84
CA GLU A 47 9.73 -7.22 -14.84
C GLU A 47 8.56 -6.24 -14.99
N ILE A 48 8.88 -5.01 -15.40
CA ILE A 48 7.87 -3.96 -15.61
C ILE A 48 7.36 -4.06 -17.05
N VAL A 49 6.07 -4.32 -17.21
CA VAL A 49 5.38 -4.37 -18.51
C VAL A 49 4.87 -2.99 -18.92
N TYR A 50 4.36 -2.23 -17.94
CA TYR A 50 3.96 -0.83 -18.07
C TYR A 50 4.32 -0.07 -16.79
N GLY A 51 5.02 1.06 -16.89
CA GLY A 51 5.42 1.88 -15.74
C GLY A 51 6.91 2.22 -15.74
N LYS A 52 7.31 3.18 -14.88
CA LYS A 52 8.66 3.74 -14.66
C LYS A 52 9.59 3.75 -15.90
N GLY A 53 9.58 4.86 -16.64
CA GLY A 53 10.37 5.08 -17.87
C GLY A 53 9.52 5.09 -19.14
N GLN A 54 8.40 4.36 -19.14
CA GLN A 54 7.32 4.50 -20.14
C GLN A 54 6.14 5.22 -19.47
N SER A 55 6.11 6.55 -19.62
CA SER A 55 5.20 7.45 -18.93
C SER A 55 3.76 7.31 -19.41
N ILE A 56 3.04 6.28 -18.95
CA ILE A 56 1.59 6.35 -18.97
C ILE A 56 1.16 6.97 -17.64
N ASN A 57 0.81 8.26 -17.70
CA ASN A 57 0.26 8.98 -16.57
C ASN A 57 -1.18 8.51 -16.34
N TRP A 58 -1.30 7.32 -15.75
CA TRP A 58 -2.57 6.64 -15.51
C TRP A 58 -3.47 7.34 -14.49
N SER A 59 -2.98 8.42 -13.87
CA SER A 59 -3.80 9.30 -13.06
C SER A 59 -5.03 9.82 -13.81
N SER A 60 -4.95 10.03 -15.13
CA SER A 60 -6.08 10.48 -15.96
C SER A 60 -7.26 9.49 -16.00
N TYR A 61 -6.99 8.18 -15.87
CA TYR A 61 -8.02 7.14 -15.78
C TYR A 61 -8.67 7.05 -14.41
N LEU A 62 -8.01 7.57 -13.36
CA LEU A 62 -8.58 7.72 -12.02
C LEU A 62 -9.53 8.92 -11.91
N THR A 63 -9.37 9.93 -12.78
CA THR A 63 -9.97 11.27 -12.63
C THR A 63 -11.19 11.53 -13.51
N GLY A 64 -11.59 10.56 -14.34
CA GLY A 64 -12.71 10.66 -15.28
C GLY A 64 -14.11 10.63 -14.64
N GLY A 65 -14.43 11.61 -13.79
CA GLY A 65 -15.82 12.09 -13.64
C GLY A 65 -16.72 11.39 -12.62
N LEU A 66 -16.20 10.79 -11.55
CA LEU A 66 -17.07 10.21 -10.51
C LEU A 66 -16.75 10.70 -9.12
N ILE A 67 -17.57 11.65 -8.69
CA ILE A 67 -17.66 12.08 -7.32
C ILE A 67 -18.34 10.94 -6.53
N ASN A 68 -17.59 10.11 -5.77
CA ASN A 68 -17.96 9.39 -4.52
C ASN A 68 -17.55 7.91 -4.46
N ASN A 69 -16.44 7.52 -5.12
CA ASN A 69 -15.99 6.13 -5.19
C ASN A 69 -15.08 5.72 -4.00
N SER A 70 -15.25 4.48 -3.52
CA SER A 70 -14.32 3.82 -2.58
C SER A 70 -12.94 3.57 -3.23
N ILE A 71 -11.92 3.29 -2.40
CA ILE A 71 -10.58 2.91 -2.88
C ILE A 71 -10.68 1.66 -3.78
N SER A 72 -11.48 0.66 -3.39
CA SER A 72 -11.70 -0.55 -4.18
C SER A 72 -12.24 -0.28 -5.58
N THR A 73 -13.21 0.63 -5.72
CA THR A 73 -13.77 1.01 -7.03
C THR A 73 -12.75 1.72 -7.90
N LYS A 74 -11.92 2.60 -7.31
CA LYS A 74 -10.83 3.29 -8.04
C LYS A 74 -9.79 2.29 -8.54
N VAL A 75 -9.34 1.39 -7.67
CA VAL A 75 -8.38 0.32 -8.00
C VAL A 75 -8.95 -0.61 -9.07
N GLY A 76 -10.19 -1.08 -8.93
CA GLY A 76 -10.81 -1.99 -9.91
C GLY A 76 -10.96 -1.37 -11.30
N LYS A 77 -11.35 -0.10 -11.40
CA LYS A 77 -11.40 0.62 -12.70
C LYS A 77 -10.02 0.73 -13.33
N PHE A 78 -9.03 1.03 -12.52
CA PHE A 78 -7.66 1.16 -12.97
C PHE A 78 -7.11 -0.17 -13.50
N ILE A 79 -7.23 -1.26 -12.74
CA ILE A 79 -6.80 -2.61 -13.16
C ILE A 79 -7.52 -3.02 -14.44
N LYS A 80 -8.84 -2.78 -14.53
CA LYS A 80 -9.62 -3.03 -15.76
C LYS A 80 -9.06 -2.27 -16.97
N GLY A 81 -8.60 -1.03 -16.77
CA GLY A 81 -7.96 -0.23 -17.80
C GLY A 81 -6.63 -0.83 -18.29
N ILE A 82 -5.75 -1.26 -17.37
CA ILE A 82 -4.50 -1.92 -17.76
C ILE A 82 -4.79 -3.23 -18.46
N VAL A 83 -5.62 -4.10 -17.89
CA VAL A 83 -5.93 -5.42 -18.49
C VAL A 83 -6.39 -5.24 -19.93
N LYS A 84 -7.32 -4.30 -20.18
CA LYS A 84 -7.77 -3.99 -21.55
C LYS A 84 -6.63 -3.53 -22.47
N LYS A 85 -5.72 -2.68 -21.97
CA LYS A 85 -4.57 -2.23 -22.76
C LYS A 85 -3.58 -3.37 -23.03
N ALA A 86 -3.28 -4.19 -22.03
CA ALA A 86 -2.40 -5.34 -22.14
C ALA A 86 -2.94 -6.33 -23.19
N THR A 87 -4.24 -6.63 -23.14
CA THR A 87 -4.91 -7.45 -24.16
C THR A 87 -4.79 -6.83 -25.56
N LYS A 88 -5.02 -5.51 -25.70
CA LYS A 88 -4.91 -4.82 -27.00
C LYS A 88 -3.48 -4.85 -27.56
N ASP A 89 -2.49 -4.70 -26.70
CA ASP A 89 -1.07 -4.66 -27.07
C ASP A 89 -0.44 -6.08 -27.12
N ASN A 90 -1.24 -7.13 -26.93
CA ASN A 90 -0.80 -8.53 -26.81
C ASN A 90 0.34 -8.75 -25.79
N LYS A 91 0.25 -8.06 -24.64
CA LYS A 91 1.15 -8.21 -23.50
C LYS A 91 0.46 -8.94 -22.36
N GLN A 92 1.22 -9.76 -21.64
CA GLN A 92 0.77 -10.41 -20.41
C GLN A 92 1.14 -9.56 -19.20
N ILE A 93 0.25 -9.54 -18.21
CA ILE A 93 0.47 -8.90 -16.91
C ILE A 93 -0.03 -9.86 -15.84
N ASP A 94 0.70 -9.97 -14.74
CA ASP A 94 0.32 -10.83 -13.61
C ASP A 94 -0.15 -10.01 -12.42
N ALA A 95 0.42 -8.82 -12.26
CA ALA A 95 0.18 -7.98 -11.11
C ALA A 95 0.23 -6.50 -11.41
N VAL A 96 -0.34 -5.72 -10.48
CA VAL A 96 -0.38 -4.27 -10.50
C VAL A 96 0.11 -3.74 -9.16
N ILE A 97 1.10 -2.85 -9.19
CA ILE A 97 1.68 -2.19 -8.02
C ILE A 97 1.25 -0.73 -8.00
N TYR A 98 0.51 -0.33 -6.97
CA TYR A 98 0.11 1.05 -6.69
C TYR A 98 0.90 1.59 -5.50
N THR A 99 1.86 2.46 -5.78
CA THR A 99 2.75 3.09 -4.79
C THR A 99 2.83 4.59 -5.00
N SER A 100 2.93 5.36 -3.91
CA SER A 100 3.19 6.81 -3.97
C SER A 100 2.11 7.64 -4.69
N GLY A 101 0.84 7.22 -4.60
CA GLY A 101 -0.32 8.07 -4.86
C GLY A 101 -0.59 8.47 -6.31
N LYS A 102 0.33 8.20 -7.24
CA LYS A 102 0.24 8.66 -8.64
C LYS A 102 0.75 7.66 -9.66
N ASN A 103 1.68 6.79 -9.27
CA ASN A 103 2.32 5.87 -10.18
C ASN A 103 1.70 4.49 -10.00
N VAL A 104 1.37 3.89 -11.13
CA VAL A 104 0.91 2.53 -11.14
C VAL A 104 1.71 1.76 -12.17
N THR A 105 2.22 0.61 -11.73
CA THR A 105 3.11 -0.23 -12.50
C THR A 105 2.41 -1.56 -12.74
N ALA A 106 2.29 -1.96 -13.99
CA ALA A 106 1.89 -3.31 -14.35
C ALA A 106 3.15 -4.15 -14.55
N ILE A 107 3.16 -5.33 -13.97
CA ILE A 107 4.35 -6.19 -13.91
C ILE A 107 4.00 -7.60 -14.39
N LYS A 108 5.04 -8.35 -14.75
CA LYS A 108 5.01 -9.78 -15.01
C LYS A 108 6.04 -10.44 -14.11
N PHE A 109 5.67 -11.53 -13.43
CA PHE A 109 6.61 -12.25 -12.59
C PHE A 109 7.59 -13.05 -13.45
N THR A 110 8.84 -13.14 -13.00
CA THR A 110 9.89 -13.84 -13.74
C THR A 110 10.13 -15.27 -13.24
N ASP A 111 9.44 -15.66 -12.18
CA ASP A 111 9.48 -16.99 -11.57
C ASP A 111 8.11 -17.68 -11.62
N GLU A 112 8.06 -18.95 -11.23
CA GLU A 112 6.78 -19.68 -11.05
C GLU A 112 6.23 -19.45 -9.63
N PRO A 113 4.90 -19.30 -9.46
CA PRO A 113 4.31 -19.10 -8.15
C PRO A 113 4.43 -20.37 -7.29
N THR A 114 4.90 -20.22 -6.05
CA THR A 114 4.87 -21.27 -5.03
C THR A 114 3.77 -20.99 -4.01
N SER A 115 3.40 -21.97 -3.19
CA SER A 115 2.48 -21.76 -2.05
C SER A 115 2.98 -20.69 -1.08
N GLU A 116 4.30 -20.47 -0.99
CA GLU A 116 4.90 -19.51 -0.08
C GLU A 116 5.06 -18.10 -0.65
N THR A 117 4.98 -17.95 -1.97
CA THR A 117 5.30 -16.68 -2.68
C THR A 117 4.14 -16.11 -3.46
N LYS A 118 3.17 -16.94 -3.87
CA LYS A 118 1.97 -16.52 -4.59
C LYS A 118 1.16 -15.51 -3.76
N GLN A 119 0.75 -14.40 -4.38
CA GLN A 119 0.01 -13.30 -3.73
C GLN A 119 0.67 -12.71 -2.48
N LYS A 120 1.92 -13.07 -2.16
CA LYS A 120 2.59 -12.61 -0.95
C LYS A 120 3.21 -11.24 -1.18
N ALA A 121 3.00 -10.34 -0.23
CA ALA A 121 3.51 -8.99 -0.29
C ALA A 121 4.16 -8.55 1.00
N THR A 122 5.17 -7.70 0.90
CA THR A 122 5.62 -6.87 2.02
C THR A 122 4.77 -5.62 2.13
N VAL A 123 4.29 -5.34 3.35
CA VAL A 123 3.37 -4.25 3.64
C VAL A 123 4.12 -2.94 3.84
N HIS A 124 3.70 -1.89 3.13
CA HIS A 124 4.27 -0.57 3.30
C HIS A 124 3.74 0.13 4.55
N ARG A 125 4.51 1.11 5.06
CA ARG A 125 4.14 1.90 6.23
C ARG A 125 3.67 3.27 5.82
N LEU A 126 2.49 3.69 6.29
CA LEU A 126 2.04 5.07 6.19
C LEU A 126 2.28 5.79 7.50
N ASN A 127 3.09 6.85 7.47
CA ASN A 127 3.42 7.65 8.65
C ASN A 127 4.01 6.80 9.79
N GLY A 128 4.78 5.76 9.42
CA GLY A 128 5.39 4.80 10.34
C GLY A 128 4.50 3.60 10.73
N ILE A 129 3.24 3.57 10.32
CA ILE A 129 2.26 2.53 10.71
C ILE A 129 2.10 1.51 9.57
N PRO A 130 2.31 0.20 9.80
CA PRO A 130 1.98 -0.85 8.82
C PRO A 130 0.53 -0.71 8.38
N THR A 131 0.29 -0.66 7.07
CA THR A 131 -1.05 -0.36 6.53
C THR A 131 -1.46 -1.36 5.47
N TYR A 132 -2.45 -2.18 5.79
CA TYR A 132 -3.02 -3.20 4.93
C TYR A 132 -4.19 -2.62 4.12
N VAL A 133 -4.07 -2.61 2.79
CA VAL A 133 -5.08 -2.06 1.88
C VAL A 133 -5.40 -3.09 0.82
N MET A 134 -6.65 -3.57 0.80
CA MET A 134 -7.10 -4.62 -0.14
C MET A 134 -6.19 -5.87 -0.11
N CYS A 135 -5.79 -6.27 1.08
CA CYS A 135 -4.97 -7.43 1.35
C CYS A 135 -5.25 -7.93 2.77
N GLU A 136 -4.99 -9.20 3.02
CA GLU A 136 -5.19 -9.83 4.32
C GLU A 136 -3.86 -9.99 5.08
N PRO A 137 -3.78 -9.56 6.35
CA PRO A 137 -2.63 -9.88 7.18
C PRO A 137 -2.48 -11.40 7.36
N TYR A 138 -1.25 -11.90 7.32
CA TYR A 138 -0.96 -13.31 7.61
C TYR A 138 -1.16 -13.67 9.09
N ASN A 139 -1.04 -12.68 9.96
CA ASN A 139 -1.22 -12.86 11.39
C ASN A 139 -2.68 -12.61 11.74
N GLU A 140 -3.25 -13.49 12.57
CA GLU A 140 -4.55 -13.27 13.19
C GLU A 140 -4.57 -11.95 13.96
N PHE A 141 -5.71 -11.28 13.90
CA PHE A 141 -5.87 -9.97 14.50
C PHE A 141 -7.29 -9.75 14.98
N ARG A 142 -7.39 -8.84 15.94
CA ARG A 142 -8.67 -8.28 16.38
C ARG A 142 -8.73 -6.79 16.11
N VAL A 143 -9.94 -6.31 15.87
CA VAL A 143 -10.19 -4.87 15.72
C VAL A 143 -10.13 -4.22 17.11
N ALA A 144 -9.05 -3.50 17.39
CA ALA A 144 -8.87 -2.77 18.64
C ALA A 144 -9.72 -1.51 18.68
N LYS A 145 -9.88 -0.85 17.52
CA LYS A 145 -10.76 0.29 17.39
C LYS A 145 -11.22 0.45 15.95
N SER A 146 -12.53 0.43 15.75
CA SER A 146 -13.12 0.88 14.50
C SER A 146 -13.46 2.36 14.62
N LYS A 147 -12.86 3.19 13.76
CA LYS A 147 -13.39 4.54 13.52
C LYS A 147 -14.39 4.43 12.36
N LYS A 148 -15.65 4.12 12.69
CA LYS A 148 -16.78 4.35 11.79
C LYS A 148 -16.92 5.86 11.60
N GLY A 149 -16.64 6.29 10.37
CA GLY A 149 -16.45 7.69 10.08
C GLY A 149 -15.68 7.80 8.79
N GLY A 150 -16.34 7.33 7.71
CA GLY A 150 -15.91 7.65 6.37
C GLY A 150 -15.62 9.13 6.32
N ILE A 151 -14.53 9.49 5.67
CA ILE A 151 -14.32 10.87 5.22
C ILE A 151 -15.69 11.29 4.66
N LYS A 152 -16.39 12.23 5.34
CA LYS A 152 -17.58 12.84 4.79
C LYS A 152 -17.07 13.54 3.55
N TRP A 153 -17.21 12.85 2.43
CA TRP A 153 -16.86 13.35 1.10
C TRP A 153 -17.79 14.50 0.69
N LYS A 154 -18.81 14.76 1.51
CA LYS A 154 -19.58 16.00 1.51
C LYS A 154 -18.93 16.98 2.51
N SER A 155 -18.49 18.12 1.96
CA SER A 155 -18.08 19.39 2.60
C SER A 155 -16.69 19.49 3.23
N ALA A 156 -15.71 19.88 2.42
CA ALA A 156 -15.30 21.29 2.42
C ALA A 156 -15.54 21.81 0.99
N PHE A 157 -16.74 22.26 0.61
CA PHE A 157 -17.15 23.66 0.69
C PHE A 157 -16.02 24.70 0.82
N THR A 158 -14.94 24.53 0.06
CA THR A 158 -13.97 25.58 -0.26
C THR A 158 -13.41 25.28 -1.63
N ALA A 159 -13.80 26.08 -2.62
CA ALA A 159 -13.13 26.29 -3.90
C ALA A 159 -12.91 25.06 -4.81
N GLY A 160 -13.15 25.24 -6.11
CA GLY A 160 -12.84 24.23 -7.12
C GLY A 160 -11.39 23.72 -7.03
N LEU A 161 -11.15 22.52 -7.57
CA LEU A 161 -9.83 21.91 -7.82
C LEU A 161 -9.19 21.06 -6.69
N ILE A 162 -9.86 20.06 -6.09
CA ILE A 162 -9.11 19.07 -5.27
C ILE A 162 -9.37 17.61 -5.67
N ASN A 163 -8.44 17.15 -6.50
CA ASN A 163 -8.26 15.80 -7.01
C ASN A 163 -7.47 14.95 -5.99
N ASN A 164 -8.13 14.38 -4.98
CA ASN A 164 -7.42 13.67 -3.90
C ASN A 164 -6.99 12.23 -4.32
N SER A 165 -5.72 11.90 -4.10
CA SER A 165 -5.17 10.55 -4.34
C SER A 165 -5.60 9.54 -3.26
N ILE A 166 -5.57 8.24 -3.57
CA ILE A 166 -5.84 7.15 -2.61
C ILE A 166 -4.97 7.31 -1.35
N GLU A 167 -3.68 7.61 -1.54
CA GLU A 167 -2.73 7.77 -0.44
C GLU A 167 -3.01 8.98 0.45
N GLN A 168 -3.49 10.11 -0.10
CA GLN A 168 -3.88 11.25 0.72
C GLN A 168 -5.02 10.90 1.68
N ASP A 169 -5.98 10.09 1.23
CA ASP A 169 -7.08 9.64 2.07
C ASP A 169 -6.60 8.64 3.13
N LEU A 170 -5.71 7.71 2.78
CA LEU A 170 -5.10 6.78 3.73
C LEU A 170 -4.21 7.52 4.75
N MET A 171 -3.50 8.57 4.34
CA MET A 171 -2.69 9.41 5.23
C MET A 171 -3.52 10.15 6.27
N LYS A 172 -4.76 10.55 5.95
CA LYS A 172 -5.68 11.13 6.94
C LYS A 172 -6.00 10.11 8.03
N PHE A 173 -6.21 8.84 7.69
CA PHE A 173 -6.41 7.78 8.67
C PHE A 173 -5.13 7.50 9.48
N ALA A 174 -3.98 7.38 8.82
CA ALA A 174 -2.71 7.18 9.51
C ALA A 174 -2.43 8.29 10.54
N LYS A 175 -2.67 9.55 10.19
CA LYS A 175 -2.58 10.67 11.15
C LYS A 175 -3.55 10.52 12.34
N LYS A 176 -4.80 10.11 12.09
CA LYS A 176 -5.81 9.89 13.15
C LYS A 176 -5.47 8.75 14.10
N TYR A 177 -4.67 7.79 13.68
CA TYR A 177 -4.28 6.61 14.46
C TYR A 177 -2.84 6.68 15.00
N LYS A 178 -2.03 7.63 14.53
CA LYS A 178 -0.63 7.82 14.96
C LYS A 178 -0.46 7.80 16.48
N LYS A 179 -1.28 8.56 17.23
CA LYS A 179 -1.20 8.60 18.70
C LYS A 179 -1.48 7.24 19.36
N MET A 180 -2.37 6.44 18.78
CA MET A 180 -2.70 5.09 19.29
C MET A 180 -1.56 4.12 18.98
N TYR A 181 -1.01 4.20 17.76
CA TYR A 181 0.15 3.40 17.36
C TYR A 181 1.37 3.69 18.24
N THR A 182 1.71 4.97 18.47
CA THR A 182 2.83 5.34 19.37
C THR A 182 2.61 4.95 20.82
N LYS A 183 1.38 4.62 21.21
CA LYS A 183 1.01 4.14 22.55
C LYS A 183 0.81 2.62 22.59
N ASN A 184 1.18 1.89 21.53
CA ASN A 184 0.99 0.45 21.38
C ASN A 184 -0.47 -0.01 21.59
N GLN A 185 -1.43 0.84 21.26
CA GLN A 185 -2.87 0.52 21.33
C GLN A 185 -3.39 -0.12 20.05
N ILE A 186 -2.60 -0.07 18.98
CA ILE A 186 -2.83 -0.73 17.69
C ILE A 186 -1.45 -1.12 17.14
N ASP A 187 -1.39 -2.17 16.34
CA ASP A 187 -0.18 -2.61 15.64
C ASP A 187 -0.16 -2.21 14.17
N ALA A 188 -1.33 -2.09 13.56
CA ALA A 188 -1.47 -1.76 12.15
C ALA A 188 -2.81 -1.09 11.82
N LEU A 189 -2.90 -0.58 10.59
CA LEU A 189 -4.14 -0.13 9.98
C LEU A 189 -4.64 -1.20 9.01
N TYR A 190 -5.92 -1.49 9.08
CA TYR A 190 -6.60 -2.41 8.17
C TYR A 190 -7.71 -1.67 7.42
N TYR A 191 -7.65 -1.70 6.09
CA TYR A 191 -8.64 -1.10 5.20
C TYR A 191 -9.40 -2.21 4.47
N THR A 192 -10.55 -2.57 5.01
CA THR A 192 -11.53 -3.42 4.34
C THR A 192 -12.31 -2.60 3.32
N SER A 193 -12.62 -3.21 2.18
CA SER A 193 -13.36 -2.62 1.06
C SER A 193 -14.52 -1.73 1.53
N GLY A 194 -14.39 -0.41 1.42
CA GLY A 194 -15.39 0.51 1.96
C GLY A 194 -14.93 1.97 2.08
N LYS A 195 -15.33 2.64 3.16
CA LYS A 195 -14.86 4.00 3.55
C LYS A 195 -14.26 4.04 4.96
N SER A 196 -14.14 2.89 5.61
CA SER A 196 -13.64 2.72 6.98
C SER A 196 -12.20 2.25 6.98
N CYS A 197 -11.49 2.60 8.05
CA CYS A 197 -10.15 2.10 8.35
C CYS A 197 -10.13 1.77 9.83
N ASP A 198 -9.76 0.55 10.15
CA ASP A 198 -9.74 0.02 11.49
C ASP A 198 -8.30 -0.04 11.99
N GLY A 199 -8.11 0.29 13.27
CA GLY A 199 -6.89 -0.03 13.97
C GLY A 199 -6.97 -1.45 14.50
N ILE A 200 -5.99 -2.29 14.13
CA ILE A 200 -5.95 -3.70 14.51
C ILE A 200 -4.80 -3.97 15.48
N ILE A 201 -4.97 -5.00 16.31
CA ILE A 201 -3.92 -5.59 17.14
C ILE A 201 -3.75 -7.04 16.69
N PHE A 202 -2.51 -7.49 16.50
CA PHE A 202 -2.24 -8.89 16.19
C PHE A 202 -2.33 -9.73 17.45
N ASP A 203 -2.94 -10.91 17.36
CA ASP A 203 -3.19 -11.77 18.53
C ASP A 203 -1.91 -12.48 19.02
N ASN A 204 -0.84 -12.45 18.21
CA ASN A 204 0.48 -13.03 18.52
C ASN A 204 1.53 -11.95 18.85
N ASN A 205 1.35 -11.22 19.96
CA ASN A 205 2.46 -10.53 20.64
C ASN A 205 2.91 -11.35 21.85
#